data_AF-A0A7C7QEJ8-F1
#
_entry.id   AF-A0A7C7QEJ8-F1
#
_cell.length_a   1.000
_cell.length_b   1.000
_cell.length_c   1.000
_cell.angle_alpha   90.00
_cell.angle_beta   90.00
_cell.angle_gamma   90.00
#
_symmetry.space_group_name_H-M   'P 1'
#
loop_
_entity.id
_entity.type
_entity.pdbx_description
1 polymer ?
#
loop_
_entity_poly.entity_id
_entity_poly.type
_entity_poly.pdbx_seq_one_letter_code
_entity_poly.pdbx_strand_id
1 'polypeptide(L)'
;MNSAVESRNLDPAEQAKFEQLAARWWDREGEFRPLHDLNPARQDYVAQRAPLRHSKVLDVGCGGGILSESLAAAGAQVTAIDVAEKALAVARLHGLESELEVDYRQCTVEELAQSEAGGFSAITCMEML
;
A
#
# COMPACT_ATOMS: atom_id res chain seq x y z
N MET A 1 -25.85 -10.72 -26.21
CA MET A 1 -25.38 -9.91 -25.07
C MET A 1 -24.11 -10.56 -24.56
N ASN A 2 -22.95 -10.15 -25.09
CA ASN A 2 -21.67 -10.64 -24.61
C ASN A 2 -21.27 -9.79 -23.42
N SER A 3 -21.41 -10.35 -22.22
CA SER A 3 -20.69 -9.89 -21.04
C SER A 3 -19.21 -10.18 -21.30
N ALA A 4 -18.48 -9.17 -21.76
CA ALA A 4 -17.03 -9.21 -21.65
C ALA A 4 -16.76 -9.21 -20.14
N VAL A 5 -16.31 -10.35 -19.62
CA VAL A 5 -15.67 -10.39 -18.31
C VAL A 5 -14.54 -9.37 -18.41
N GLU A 6 -14.69 -8.22 -17.75
CA GLU A 6 -13.62 -7.25 -17.64
C GLU A 6 -12.41 -7.99 -17.06
N SER A 7 -11.40 -8.21 -17.89
CA SER A 7 -10.16 -8.82 -17.46
C SER A 7 -9.53 -7.85 -16.47
N ARG A 8 -9.62 -8.17 -15.18
CA ARG A 8 -8.93 -7.41 -14.14
C ARG A 8 -7.43 -7.42 -14.44
N ASN A 9 -6.81 -6.25 -14.32
CA ASN A 9 -5.37 -6.06 -14.55
C ASN A 9 -4.56 -6.65 -13.37
N LEU A 10 -4.61 -7.97 -13.22
CA LEU A 10 -4.04 -8.70 -12.10
C LEU A 10 -3.35 -9.98 -12.60
N ASP A 11 -2.19 -10.28 -12.04
CA ASP A 11 -1.57 -11.60 -12.17
C ASP A 11 -1.88 -12.44 -10.91
N PRO A 12 -2.72 -13.49 -11.03
CA PRO A 12 -3.05 -14.35 -9.90
C PRO A 12 -1.83 -15.04 -9.26
N ALA A 13 -0.76 -15.27 -10.03
CA ALA A 13 0.44 -15.93 -9.52
C ALA A 13 1.23 -15.01 -8.58
N GLU A 14 1.40 -13.74 -8.94
CA GLU A 14 2.06 -12.76 -8.07
C GLU A 14 1.21 -12.50 -6.82
N GLN A 15 -0.11 -12.37 -6.95
CA GLN A 15 -1.01 -12.25 -5.78
C GLN A 15 -0.82 -13.43 -4.80
N ALA A 16 -0.85 -14.66 -5.31
CA ALA A 16 -0.73 -15.86 -4.48
C ALA A 16 0.64 -15.95 -3.76
N LYS A 17 1.72 -15.51 -4.42
CA LYS A 17 3.07 -15.45 -3.86
C LYS A 17 3.14 -14.49 -2.67
N PHE A 18 2.62 -13.26 -2.79
CA PHE A 18 2.63 -12.31 -1.68
C PHE A 18 1.71 -12.74 -0.54
N GLU A 19 0.59 -13.40 -0.84
CA GLU A 19 -0.27 -13.99 0.19
C GLU A 19 0.43 -15.06 1.04
N GLN A 20 1.34 -15.85 0.45
CA GLN A 20 2.09 -16.89 1.17
C GLN A 20 3.15 -16.29 2.10
N LEU A 21 3.71 -15.14 1.72
CA LEU A 21 4.76 -14.45 2.47
C LEU A 21 4.20 -13.45 3.51
N ALA A 22 2.89 -13.22 3.50
CA ALA A 22 2.22 -12.17 4.27
C ALA A 22 2.64 -12.11 5.75
N ALA A 23 2.65 -13.24 6.45
CA ALA A 23 2.95 -13.30 7.88
C ALA A 23 4.37 -12.83 8.25
N ARG A 24 5.30 -12.75 7.28
CA ARG A 24 6.69 -12.33 7.48
C ARG A 24 6.95 -10.90 7.04
N TRP A 25 5.91 -10.12 6.68
CA TRP A 25 6.07 -8.78 6.11
C TRP A 25 6.88 -7.83 7.01
N TRP A 26 6.69 -7.92 8.32
CA TRP A 26 7.34 -7.09 9.33
C TRP A 26 8.58 -7.73 9.98
N ASP A 27 9.01 -8.91 9.51
CA ASP A 27 10.30 -9.50 9.89
C ASP A 27 11.45 -8.73 9.23
N ARG A 28 12.17 -7.93 10.01
CA ARG A 28 13.27 -7.08 9.53
C ARG A 28 14.48 -7.88 9.06
N GLU A 29 14.58 -9.17 9.38
CA GLU A 29 15.61 -10.08 8.87
C GLU A 29 15.05 -11.11 7.86
N GLY A 30 13.78 -10.96 7.48
CA GLY A 30 13.06 -11.86 6.58
C GLY A 30 13.11 -11.45 5.11
N GLU A 31 12.18 -12.00 4.31
CA GLU A 31 12.11 -11.80 2.86
C GLU A 31 11.92 -10.33 2.46
N PHE A 32 11.26 -9.54 3.31
CA PHE A 32 10.98 -8.12 3.07
C PHE A 32 12.02 -7.18 3.68
N ARG A 33 13.13 -7.70 4.24
CA ARG A 33 14.24 -6.88 4.75
C ARG A 33 14.68 -5.77 3.78
N PRO A 34 14.84 -6.00 2.46
CA PRO A 34 15.24 -4.92 1.56
C PRO A 34 14.24 -3.76 1.54
N LEU A 35 12.94 -4.01 1.71
CA LEU A 35 11.94 -2.94 1.79
C LEU A 35 12.06 -2.14 3.07
N HIS A 36 12.34 -2.80 4.21
CA HIS A 36 12.61 -2.13 5.49
C HIS A 36 13.85 -1.25 5.41
N ASP A 37 14.95 -1.79 4.88
CA ASP A 37 16.22 -1.08 4.72
C ASP A 37 16.09 0.13 3.77
N LEU A 38 15.28 -0.01 2.71
CA LEU A 38 15.04 1.04 1.72
C LEU A 38 14.02 2.10 2.19
N ASN A 39 13.12 1.76 3.09
CA ASN A 39 11.97 2.59 3.45
C ASN A 39 12.33 4.02 3.91
N PRO A 40 13.35 4.26 4.78
CA PRO A 40 13.73 5.62 5.16
C PRO A 40 14.06 6.50 3.95
N ALA A 41 14.77 5.96 2.95
CA ALA A 41 15.12 6.70 1.74
C ALA A 41 13.89 7.00 0.86
N ARG A 42 12.94 6.05 0.75
CA ARG A 42 11.68 6.25 0.00
C ARG A 42 10.82 7.31 0.68
N GLN A 43 10.65 7.23 1.99
CA GLN A 43 9.93 8.22 2.79
C GLN A 43 10.53 9.61 2.60
N ASP A 44 11.85 9.75 2.74
CA ASP A 44 12.55 11.03 2.55
C ASP A 44 12.37 11.57 1.13
N TYR A 45 12.47 10.71 0.13
CA TYR A 45 12.27 11.09 -1.27
C TYR A 45 10.87 11.67 -1.52
N VAL A 46 9.83 11.05 -0.95
CA VAL A 46 8.44 11.51 -1.03
C VAL A 46 8.28 12.83 -0.26
N ALA A 47 8.76 12.91 0.99
CA ALA A 47 8.63 14.09 1.83
C ALA A 47 9.31 15.35 1.24
N GLN A 48 10.38 15.18 0.46
CA GLN A 48 11.04 16.28 -0.26
C GLN A 48 10.24 16.82 -1.44
N ARG A 49 9.28 16.06 -1.98
CA ARG A 49 8.54 16.38 -3.21
C ARG A 49 7.07 16.68 -2.98
N ALA A 50 6.50 16.14 -1.92
CA ALA A 50 5.12 16.36 -1.55
C ALA A 50 5.03 16.71 -0.06
N PRO A 51 4.24 17.74 0.32
CA PRO A 51 3.92 17.95 1.72
C PRO A 51 3.17 16.72 2.24
N LEU A 52 3.58 16.17 3.38
CA LEU A 52 2.93 15.00 3.98
C LEU A 52 1.92 15.40 5.07
N ARG A 53 2.26 16.36 5.92
CA ARG A 53 1.39 16.78 7.03
C ARG A 53 0.03 17.26 6.52
N HIS A 54 -1.03 16.61 6.99
CA HIS A 54 -2.43 16.88 6.64
C HIS A 54 -2.78 16.67 5.15
N SER A 55 -1.89 16.04 4.39
CA SER A 55 -2.11 15.71 2.98
C SER A 55 -2.83 14.38 2.83
N LYS A 56 -3.72 14.29 1.85
CA LYS A 56 -4.32 13.02 1.44
C LYS A 56 -3.36 12.30 0.50
N VAL A 57 -2.86 11.14 0.92
CA VAL A 57 -1.88 10.35 0.18
C VAL A 57 -2.45 8.97 -0.10
N LEU A 58 -2.31 8.52 -1.35
CA LEU A 58 -2.64 7.16 -1.75
C LEU A 58 -1.36 6.34 -1.88
N ASP A 59 -1.32 5.15 -1.29
CA ASP A 59 -0.27 4.16 -1.51
C ASP A 59 -0.82 2.95 -2.27
N VAL A 60 -0.38 2.76 -3.51
CA VAL A 60 -0.86 1.73 -4.44
C VAL A 60 0.06 0.51 -4.38
N GLY A 61 -0.51 -0.67 -4.12
CA GLY A 61 0.28 -1.89 -3.91
C GLY A 61 0.97 -1.88 -2.55
N CYS A 62 0.25 -1.44 -1.51
CA CYS A 62 0.83 -1.20 -0.19
C CYS A 62 1.33 -2.46 0.53
N GLY A 63 0.85 -3.64 0.12
CA GLY A 63 1.15 -4.92 0.75
C GLY A 63 0.91 -4.90 2.26
N GLY A 64 1.95 -5.21 3.03
CA GLY A 64 1.93 -5.19 4.49
C GLY A 64 2.10 -3.81 5.15
N GLY A 65 2.12 -2.72 4.38
CA GLY A 65 1.94 -1.37 4.91
C GLY A 65 3.21 -0.61 5.33
N ILE A 66 4.41 -1.09 5.01
CA ILE A 66 5.70 -0.47 5.45
C ILE A 66 5.77 1.03 5.11
N LEU A 67 5.53 1.38 3.84
CA LEU A 67 5.57 2.77 3.40
C LEU A 67 4.34 3.53 3.92
N SER A 68 3.15 2.93 3.84
CA SER A 68 1.89 3.55 4.26
C SER A 68 1.93 4.02 5.72
N GLU A 69 2.42 3.17 6.63
CA GLU A 69 2.59 3.52 8.04
C GLU A 69 3.62 4.63 8.24
N SER A 70 4.70 4.63 7.47
CA SER A 70 5.73 5.68 7.54
C SER A 70 5.21 7.03 7.07
N LEU A 71 4.34 7.05 6.05
CA LEU A 71 3.65 8.24 5.58
C LEU A 71 2.63 8.75 6.61
N ALA A 72 1.89 7.84 7.26
CA ALA A 72 0.96 8.19 8.33
C ALA A 72 1.69 8.77 9.55
N ALA A 73 2.80 8.16 9.97
CA ALA A 73 3.66 8.67 11.04
C ALA A 73 4.24 10.07 10.73
N ALA A 74 4.43 10.39 9.45
CA ALA A 74 4.82 11.72 8.99
C ALA A 74 3.66 12.74 8.99
N GLY A 75 2.45 12.32 9.33
CA GLY A 75 1.24 13.15 9.48
C GLY A 75 0.34 13.19 8.25
N ALA A 76 0.51 12.28 7.29
CA ALA A 76 -0.40 12.16 6.14
C ALA A 76 -1.69 11.42 6.52
N GLN A 77 -2.78 11.76 5.82
CA GLN A 77 -4.01 10.97 5.80
C GLN A 77 -3.86 9.93 4.69
N VAL A 78 -3.50 8.70 5.07
CA VAL A 78 -3.11 7.66 4.12
C VAL A 78 -4.29 6.74 3.82
N THR A 79 -4.64 6.64 2.54
CA THR A 79 -5.38 5.50 1.99
C THR A 79 -4.38 4.57 1.34
N ALA A 80 -4.44 3.29 1.67
CA ALA A 80 -3.50 2.29 1.17
C ALA A 80 -4.28 1.15 0.54
N ILE A 81 -3.95 0.79 -0.70
CA ILE A 81 -4.69 -0.22 -1.45
C ILE A 81 -3.79 -1.38 -1.84
N ASP A 82 -4.36 -2.59 -1.80
CA ASP A 82 -3.75 -3.80 -2.36
C ASP A 82 -4.86 -4.78 -2.74
N VAL A 83 -4.54 -5.79 -3.55
CA VAL A 83 -5.48 -6.87 -3.88
C VAL A 83 -5.30 -8.09 -2.98
N ALA A 84 -4.12 -8.25 -2.36
CA ALA A 84 -3.78 -9.39 -1.51
C ALA A 84 -4.33 -9.18 -0.08
N GLU A 85 -5.50 -9.74 0.20
CA GLU A 85 -6.19 -9.55 1.50
C GLU A 85 -5.35 -9.99 2.70
N LYS A 86 -4.54 -11.05 2.57
CA LYS A 86 -3.66 -11.47 3.67
C LYS A 86 -2.57 -10.45 3.98
N ALA A 87 -2.03 -9.77 2.97
CA ALA A 87 -1.05 -8.72 3.18
C ALA A 87 -1.70 -7.52 3.87
N LEU A 88 -2.91 -7.12 3.43
CA LEU A 88 -3.69 -6.07 4.08
C LEU A 88 -4.08 -6.41 5.52
N ALA A 89 -4.40 -7.67 5.82
CA ALA A 89 -4.68 -8.10 7.18
C ALA A 89 -3.46 -7.93 8.10
N VAL A 90 -2.25 -8.21 7.59
CA VAL A 90 -0.99 -7.96 8.30
C VAL A 90 -0.74 -6.47 8.48
N ALA A 91 -0.98 -5.66 7.45
CA ALA A 91 -0.86 -4.20 7.51
C ALA A 91 -1.81 -3.59 8.56
N ARG A 92 -3.08 -4.01 8.55
CA ARG A 92 -4.09 -3.59 9.52
C ARG A 92 -3.69 -3.96 10.95
N LEU A 93 -3.18 -5.18 11.16
CA LEU A 93 -2.74 -5.63 12.48
C LEU A 93 -1.54 -4.81 12.98
N HIS A 94 -0.52 -4.62 12.15
CA HIS A 94 0.68 -3.88 12.52
C HIS A 94 0.39 -2.39 12.73
N GLY A 95 -0.48 -1.79 11.93
CA GLY A 95 -0.94 -0.41 12.13
C GLY A 95 -1.65 -0.21 13.47
N LEU A 96 -2.45 -1.18 13.93
CA LEU A 96 -3.03 -1.16 15.28
C LEU A 96 -1.97 -1.25 16.38
N GLU A 97 -0.97 -2.13 16.22
CA GLU A 97 0.15 -2.27 17.17
C GLU A 97 1.03 -1.01 17.24
N SER A 98 1.17 -0.31 16.11
CA SER A 98 1.95 0.92 15.97
C SER A 98 1.16 2.19 16.29
N GLU A 99 -0.12 2.07 16.63
CA GLU A 99 -1.04 3.19 16.90
C GLU A 99 -1.13 4.18 15.72
N LEU A 100 -1.07 3.66 14.49
CA LEU A 100 -1.15 4.44 13.25
C LEU A 100 -2.48 4.21 12.54
N GLU A 101 -3.14 5.32 12.16
CA GLU A 101 -4.37 5.27 11.37
C GLU A 101 -4.04 5.30 9.88
N VAL A 102 -4.27 4.16 9.21
CA VAL A 102 -4.20 4.01 7.75
C VAL A 102 -5.48 3.34 7.26
N ASP A 103 -6.09 3.93 6.23
CA ASP A 103 -7.29 3.39 5.58
C ASP A 103 -6.89 2.35 4.53
N TYR A 104 -6.72 1.11 4.98
CA TYR A 104 -6.40 -0.03 4.13
C TYR A 104 -7.63 -0.57 3.39
N ARG A 105 -7.58 -0.71 2.07
CA ARG A 105 -8.71 -1.17 1.25
C ARG A 105 -8.29 -2.24 0.26
N GLN A 106 -9.14 -3.25 0.12
CA GLN A 106 -8.96 -4.29 -0.89
C GLN A 106 -9.64 -3.88 -2.20
N CYS A 107 -8.88 -3.34 -3.14
CA CYS A 107 -9.37 -2.99 -4.46
C CYS A 107 -8.23 -2.82 -5.46
N THR A 108 -8.55 -2.79 -6.75
CA THR A 108 -7.59 -2.37 -7.76
C THR A 108 -7.49 -0.85 -7.84
N VAL A 109 -6.40 -0.34 -8.41
CA VAL A 109 -6.23 1.10 -8.62
C VAL A 109 -7.25 1.66 -9.62
N GLU A 110 -7.69 0.86 -10.59
CA GLU A 110 -8.74 1.23 -11.54
C GLU A 110 -10.11 1.38 -10.85
N GLU A 111 -10.46 0.47 -9.95
CA GLU A 111 -11.70 0.55 -9.15
C GLU A 111 -11.70 1.81 -8.27
N LEU A 112 -10.56 2.12 -7.63
CA LEU A 112 -10.41 3.34 -6.84
C LEU A 112 -10.50 4.60 -7.72
N ALA A 113 -9.84 4.61 -8.89
CA ALA A 113 -9.86 5.75 -9.80
C ALA A 113 -11.27 6.06 -10.33
N GLN A 114 -12.14 5.06 -10.50
CA GLN A 114 -13.53 5.28 -10.90
C GLN A 114 -14.37 5.97 -9.82
N SER A 115 -14.06 5.73 -8.54
CA SER A 115 -14.86 6.23 -7.40
C SER A 115 -14.29 7.50 -6.77
N GLU A 116 -12.97 7.71 -6.82
CA GLU A 116 -12.28 8.79 -6.09
C GLU A 116 -11.25 9.56 -6.95
N ALA A 117 -11.54 9.73 -8.24
CA ALA A 117 -10.69 10.51 -9.16
C ALA A 117 -10.38 11.91 -8.61
N GLY A 118 -9.08 12.27 -8.59
CA GLY A 118 -8.62 13.59 -8.13
C GLY A 118 -8.67 13.81 -6.61
N GLY A 119 -8.93 12.76 -5.82
CA GLY A 119 -9.06 12.85 -4.35
C GLY A 119 -7.76 12.96 -3.56
N PHE A 120 -6.61 12.71 -4.20
CA PHE A 120 -5.30 12.60 -3.53
C PHE A 120 -4.34 13.69 -3.98
N SER A 121 -3.56 14.21 -3.02
CA SER A 121 -2.53 15.23 -3.25
C SER A 121 -1.17 14.63 -3.63
N ALA A 122 -0.94 13.36 -3.29
CA ALA A 122 0.19 12.57 -3.75
C ALA A 122 -0.25 11.10 -3.88
N ILE A 123 0.37 10.38 -4.81
CA ILE A 123 0.18 8.95 -5.02
C ILE A 123 1.57 8.32 -5.02
N THR A 124 1.79 7.33 -4.16
CA THR A 124 2.96 6.44 -4.20
C THR A 124 2.57 5.13 -4.87
N CYS A 125 3.46 4.63 -5.73
CA CYS A 125 3.36 3.34 -6.38
C CYS A 125 4.78 2.80 -6.46
N MET A 126 5.14 1.97 -5.48
CA MET A 126 6.51 1.54 -5.24
C MET A 126 6.55 0.01 -5.31
N GLU A 127 7.51 -0.53 -6.08
CA GLU A 127 7.71 -1.98 -6.28
C GLU A 127 6.48 -2.75 -6.80
N MET A 128 5.62 -2.05 -7.55
CA MET A 128 4.43 -2.56 -8.24
C MET A 128 4.56 -2.26 -9.74
N LEU A 129 4.21 -3.22 -10.60
CA LEU A 129 4.29 -3.13 -12.07
C LEU A 129 3.02 -3.63 -12.74
#